data_AF-A0A9E3WNS0-F1
#
_entry.id   AF-A0A9E3WNS0-F1
#
_cell.length_a   1.000
_cell.length_b   1.000
_cell.length_c   1.000
_cell.angle_alpha   90.00
_cell.angle_beta   90.00
_cell.angle_gamma   90.00
#
_symmetry.space_group_name_H-M   'P 1'
#
loop_
_entity.id
_entity.type
_entity.pdbx_description
1 polymer ?
#
loop_
_entity_poly.entity_id
_entity_poly.type
_entity_poly.pdbx_seq_one_letter_code
_entity_poly.pdbx_strand_id
1 'polypeptide(L)'
;MNSPNPNESCELRDSAAVTPQAFTLMNSDAMSDRSIAFALRIQGEIGKESASQVRRAMQLAYGRVPTVEEQEGLDAYLDEMLVYHRENAPKSVEYPTQVTRSLVEEFTGEPFEFIELLNVYNDYVPDAKPWTVDASTRALADVCLLLFNSNEFMYVY
;
A
#
# COMPACT_ATOMS: atom_id res chain seq x y z
N MET A 1 21.05 36.29 -18.16
CA MET A 1 20.09 35.57 -19.03
C MET A 1 20.79 34.28 -19.43
N ASN A 2 20.72 33.26 -18.57
CA ASN A 2 21.41 31.98 -18.76
C ASN A 2 20.38 30.96 -19.25
N SER A 3 20.21 30.88 -20.56
CA SER A 3 19.43 29.81 -21.18
C SER A 3 20.41 28.75 -21.72
N PRO A 4 20.16 27.45 -21.48
CA PRO A 4 21.04 26.37 -21.92
C PRO A 4 20.99 26.18 -23.45
N ASN A 5 22.10 25.69 -24.00
CA ASN A 5 22.33 25.45 -25.42
C ASN A 5 21.44 24.29 -25.93
N PRO A 6 20.72 24.40 -27.08
CA PRO A 6 19.74 23.40 -27.53
C PRO A 6 20.33 22.11 -28.13
N ASN A 7 21.66 21.97 -28.18
CA ASN A 7 22.34 20.94 -28.98
C ASN A 7 23.13 19.88 -28.17
N GLU A 8 22.92 19.80 -26.86
CA GLU A 8 23.47 18.72 -26.04
C GLU A 8 22.31 17.96 -25.38
N SER A 9 22.06 16.72 -25.82
CA SER A 9 21.32 15.75 -25.01
C SER A 9 22.21 15.38 -23.82
N CYS A 10 21.98 16.03 -22.68
CA CYS A 10 22.48 15.54 -21.40
C CYS A 10 21.68 14.26 -21.04
N GLU A 11 22.23 13.09 -21.36
CA GLU A 11 21.62 11.78 -21.05
C GLU A 11 22.00 11.24 -19.67
N LEU A 12 22.09 12.11 -18.65
CA LEU A 12 22.10 11.64 -17.26
C LEU A 12 21.13 12.49 -16.46
N ARG A 13 19.99 11.87 -16.11
CA ARG A 13 19.18 12.36 -14.99
C ARG A 13 20.04 12.21 -13.74
N ASP A 14 20.30 13.33 -13.09
CA ASP A 14 20.78 13.35 -11.73
C ASP A 14 19.73 12.62 -10.88
N SER A 15 20.04 11.39 -10.48
CA SER A 15 19.21 10.59 -9.59
C SER A 15 19.37 11.16 -8.19
N ALA A 16 18.71 12.28 -7.93
CA ALA A 16 18.45 12.70 -6.57
C ALA A 16 17.56 11.62 -5.94
N ALA A 17 18.16 10.74 -5.14
CA ALA A 17 17.43 9.84 -4.26
C ALA A 17 16.73 10.71 -3.21
N VAL A 18 15.49 11.14 -3.51
CA VAL A 18 14.69 11.93 -2.58
C VAL A 18 14.04 10.93 -1.61
N THR A 19 14.77 10.60 -0.56
CA THR A 19 14.42 9.74 0.58
C THR A 19 13.00 9.94 1.15
N PRO A 20 12.36 11.13 1.11
CA PRO A 20 10.97 11.32 1.54
C PRO A 20 9.91 10.47 0.81
N GLN A 21 10.15 10.08 -0.45
CA GLN A 21 9.13 9.39 -1.26
C GLN A 21 8.93 7.92 -0.82
N ALA A 22 10.01 7.24 -0.44
CA ALA A 22 9.94 5.88 0.11
C ALA A 22 9.19 5.83 1.46
N PHE A 23 9.35 6.86 2.31
CA PHE A 23 8.61 6.96 3.57
C PHE A 23 7.11 7.26 3.39
N THR A 24 6.76 7.98 2.33
CA THR A 24 5.35 8.25 1.99
C THR A 24 4.66 6.97 1.53
N LEU A 25 5.37 6.11 0.78
CA LEU A 25 4.84 4.83 0.29
C LEU A 25 4.61 3.82 1.42
N MET A 26 5.53 3.70 2.38
CA MET A 26 5.35 2.79 3.53
C MET A 26 4.21 3.19 4.48
N ASN A 27 3.82 4.47 4.52
CA ASN A 27 2.72 4.95 5.36
C ASN A 27 1.43 5.24 4.56
N SER A 28 1.38 4.85 3.29
CA SER A 28 0.22 5.13 2.44
C SER A 28 -0.81 4.01 2.58
N ASP A 29 -2.03 4.37 2.99
CA ASP A 29 -3.19 3.46 2.95
C ASP A 29 -3.36 2.82 1.57
N ALA A 30 -3.04 3.55 0.49
CA ALA A 30 -3.13 3.04 -0.86
C ALA A 30 -2.10 1.94 -1.16
N MET A 31 -0.88 2.01 -0.61
CA MET A 31 0.12 0.96 -0.79
C MET A 31 -0.20 -0.27 0.05
N SER A 32 -0.73 -0.09 1.25
CA SER A 32 -1.24 -1.18 2.09
C SER A 32 -2.41 -1.91 1.41
N ASP A 33 -3.37 -1.18 0.84
CA ASP A 33 -4.47 -1.79 0.08
C ASP A 33 -3.94 -2.58 -1.14
N ARG A 34 -2.97 -2.02 -1.86
CA ARG A 34 -2.34 -2.68 -3.02
C ARG A 34 -1.55 -3.92 -2.62
N SER A 35 -0.85 -3.90 -1.49
CA SER A 35 -0.10 -5.05 -1.00
C SER A 35 -1.03 -6.18 -0.55
N ILE A 36 -2.16 -5.86 0.08
CA ILE A 36 -3.21 -6.84 0.41
C ILE A 36 -3.82 -7.45 -0.86
N ALA A 37 -4.17 -6.62 -1.85
CA ALA A 37 -4.69 -7.10 -3.12
C ALA A 37 -3.68 -8.02 -3.84
N PHE A 38 -2.38 -7.69 -3.76
CA PHE A 38 -1.32 -8.50 -4.35
C PHE A 38 -1.15 -9.84 -3.62
N ALA A 39 -1.17 -9.84 -2.29
CA ALA A 39 -1.14 -11.06 -1.48
C ALA A 39 -2.32 -11.99 -1.78
N LEU A 40 -3.54 -11.45 -1.87
CA LEU A 40 -4.74 -12.21 -2.23
C LEU A 40 -4.63 -12.85 -3.61
N ARG A 41 -4.08 -12.11 -4.60
CA ARG A 41 -3.81 -12.65 -5.93
C ARG A 41 -2.83 -13.82 -5.87
N ILE A 42 -1.71 -13.68 -5.16
CA ILE A 42 -0.70 -14.74 -5.03
C ILE A 42 -1.30 -15.99 -4.38
N GLN A 43 -2.09 -15.83 -3.31
CA GLN A 43 -2.79 -16.93 -2.65
C GLN A 43 -3.77 -17.65 -3.59
N GLY A 44 -4.46 -16.89 -4.46
CA GLY A 44 -5.33 -17.44 -5.49
C GLY A 44 -4.60 -18.24 -6.58
N GLU A 45 -3.35 -17.87 -6.90
CA GLU A 45 -2.54 -18.54 -7.94
C GLU A 45 -1.79 -19.79 -7.42
N ILE A 46 -1.25 -19.75 -6.20
CA ILE A 46 -0.27 -20.74 -5.70
C ILE A 46 -0.85 -21.65 -4.58
N GLY A 47 -2.00 -21.29 -4.00
CA GLY A 47 -2.56 -22.01 -2.85
C GLY A 47 -1.90 -21.57 -1.55
N LYS A 48 -1.71 -22.48 -0.57
CA LYS A 48 -1.36 -22.14 0.83
C LYS A 48 0.11 -22.34 1.22
N GLU A 49 0.98 -22.74 0.29
CA GLU A 49 2.37 -23.07 0.63
C GLU A 49 3.24 -21.80 0.62
N SER A 50 3.73 -21.41 1.80
CA SER A 50 4.36 -20.10 2.05
C SER A 50 5.58 -19.85 1.16
N ALA A 51 6.50 -20.81 1.03
CA ALA A 51 7.73 -20.58 0.27
C ALA A 51 7.45 -20.36 -1.22
N SER A 52 6.48 -21.07 -1.81
CA SER A 52 6.05 -20.78 -3.18
C SER A 52 5.30 -19.46 -3.31
N GLN A 53 4.55 -19.01 -2.29
CA GLN A 53 3.93 -17.68 -2.30
C GLN A 53 5.00 -16.58 -2.33
N VAL A 54 6.03 -16.67 -1.48
CA VAL A 54 7.16 -15.73 -1.45
C VAL A 54 7.91 -15.73 -2.78
N ARG A 55 8.22 -16.92 -3.33
CA ARG A 55 8.84 -17.05 -4.64
C ARG A 55 8.00 -16.40 -5.74
N ARG A 56 6.68 -16.59 -5.70
CA ARG A 56 5.76 -16.01 -6.68
C ARG A 56 5.67 -14.49 -6.54
N ALA A 57 5.69 -13.97 -5.32
CA ALA A 57 5.72 -12.54 -5.05
C ALA A 57 6.96 -11.90 -5.70
N MET A 58 8.14 -12.48 -5.50
CA MET A 58 9.40 -12.04 -6.12
C MET A 58 9.35 -12.10 -7.65
N GLN A 59 8.83 -13.19 -8.22
CA GLN A 59 8.68 -13.32 -9.67
C GLN A 59 7.76 -12.26 -10.28
N LEU A 60 6.64 -11.98 -9.63
CA LEU A 60 5.67 -11.00 -10.11
C LEU A 60 6.14 -9.56 -9.89
N ALA A 61 6.92 -9.30 -8.83
CA ALA A 61 7.45 -7.97 -8.53
C ALA A 61 8.67 -7.62 -9.39
N TYR A 62 9.63 -8.54 -9.53
CA TYR A 62 10.95 -8.27 -10.15
C TYR A 62 11.22 -9.05 -11.44
N GLY A 63 10.35 -9.97 -11.84
CA GLY A 63 10.55 -10.78 -13.05
C GLY A 63 11.63 -11.88 -12.91
N ARG A 64 12.12 -12.15 -11.70
CA ARG A 64 13.13 -13.19 -11.43
C ARG A 64 12.78 -14.04 -10.20
N VAL A 65 13.48 -15.16 -10.04
CA VAL A 65 13.42 -15.96 -8.81
C VAL A 65 14.32 -15.33 -7.73
N PRO A 66 13.95 -15.48 -6.43
CA PRO A 66 14.82 -15.08 -5.33
C PRO A 66 16.09 -15.92 -5.29
N THR A 67 17.18 -15.34 -4.80
CA THR A 67 18.35 -16.14 -4.36
C THR A 67 17.99 -16.93 -3.11
N VAL A 68 18.88 -17.85 -2.69
CA VAL A 68 18.66 -18.64 -1.47
C VAL A 68 18.57 -17.73 -0.25
N GLU A 69 19.45 -16.73 -0.16
CA GLU A 69 19.51 -15.77 0.93
C GLU A 69 18.27 -14.87 0.99
N GLU A 70 17.77 -14.42 -0.17
CA GLU A 70 16.54 -13.63 -0.25
C GLU A 70 15.32 -14.45 0.15
N GLN A 71 15.24 -15.70 -0.32
CA GLN A 71 14.13 -16.60 0.02
C GLN A 71 14.11 -16.86 1.54
N GLU A 72 15.24 -17.22 2.14
CA GLU A 72 15.34 -17.46 3.58
C GLU A 72 14.99 -16.21 4.40
N GLY A 73 15.46 -15.03 3.98
CA GLY A 73 15.14 -13.77 4.64
C GLY A 73 13.67 -13.40 4.57
N LEU A 74 13.04 -13.58 3.40
CA LEU A 74 11.62 -13.28 3.22
C LEU A 74 10.71 -14.30 3.91
N ASP A 75 11.08 -15.57 3.93
CA ASP A 75 10.35 -16.61 4.67
C ASP A 75 10.40 -16.34 6.19
N ALA A 76 11.58 -15.99 6.72
CA ALA A 76 11.72 -15.61 8.12
C ALA A 76 10.89 -14.36 8.48
N TYR A 77 10.89 -13.35 7.61
CA TYR A 77 10.09 -12.15 7.79
C TYR A 77 8.59 -12.44 7.74
N LEU A 78 8.14 -13.30 6.82
CA LEU A 78 6.75 -13.74 6.74
C LEU A 78 6.28 -14.41 8.03
N ASP A 79 7.11 -15.30 8.59
CA ASP A 79 6.81 -15.99 9.84
C ASP A 79 6.72 -15.02 11.03
N GLU A 80 7.63 -14.04 11.10
CA GLU A 80 7.60 -12.98 12.11
C GLU A 80 6.29 -12.16 12.02
N MET A 81 5.92 -11.72 10.81
CA MET A 81 4.70 -10.94 10.60
C MET A 81 3.44 -11.76 10.85
N LEU A 82 3.46 -13.07 10.59
CA LEU A 82 2.34 -13.96 10.89
C LEU A 82 2.08 -14.02 12.41
N VAL A 83 3.12 -14.09 13.23
CA VAL A 83 3.00 -14.02 14.69
C VAL A 83 2.44 -12.66 15.09
N TYR A 84 3.02 -11.57 14.59
CA TYR A 84 2.58 -10.21 14.88
C TYR A 84 1.08 -9.99 14.57
N HIS A 85 0.61 -10.39 13.39
CA HIS A 85 -0.78 -10.19 12.95
C HIS A 85 -1.81 -11.09 13.64
N ARG A 86 -1.36 -12.18 14.27
CA ARG A 86 -2.21 -13.01 15.15
C ARG A 86 -2.43 -12.35 16.49
N GLU A 87 -1.42 -11.65 17.00
CA GLU A 87 -1.49 -10.93 18.27
C GLU A 87 -2.12 -9.54 18.14
N ASN A 88 -2.01 -8.93 16.95
CA ASN A 88 -2.44 -7.55 16.68
C ASN A 88 -3.51 -7.50 15.59
N ALA A 89 -4.77 -7.72 15.97
CA ALA A 89 -5.88 -7.60 15.03
C ALA A 89 -6.18 -6.11 14.71
N PRO A 90 -6.31 -5.73 13.43
CA PRO A 90 -6.64 -4.37 13.04
C PRO A 90 -8.09 -4.02 13.39
N LYS A 91 -8.33 -2.74 13.68
CA LYS A 91 -9.66 -2.22 13.96
C LYS A 91 -10.41 -1.98 12.65
N SER A 92 -11.68 -2.33 12.61
CA SER A 92 -12.55 -2.03 11.47
C SER A 92 -12.91 -0.55 11.43
N VAL A 93 -12.90 0.02 10.23
CA VAL A 93 -13.35 1.39 9.97
C VAL A 93 -14.64 1.31 9.15
N GLU A 94 -15.69 1.95 9.64
CA GLU A 94 -16.96 2.12 8.92
C GLU A 94 -17.01 3.51 8.29
N TYR A 95 -17.47 3.57 7.04
CA TYR A 95 -17.63 4.85 6.34
C TYR A 95 -19.00 5.44 6.69
N PRO A 96 -19.07 6.65 7.29
CA PRO A 96 -20.33 7.25 7.65
C PRO A 96 -21.10 7.67 6.39
N THR A 97 -22.41 7.43 6.38
CA THR A 97 -23.32 7.88 5.31
C THR A 97 -23.88 9.28 5.56
N GLN A 98 -23.58 9.88 6.73
CA GLN A 98 -24.06 11.20 7.12
C GLN A 98 -23.07 11.86 8.08
N VAL A 99 -22.90 13.18 7.92
CA VAL A 99 -22.06 14.00 8.80
C VAL A 99 -22.76 15.29 9.18
N THR A 100 -22.59 15.73 10.43
CA THR A 100 -23.08 17.04 10.87
C THR A 100 -22.08 18.11 10.46
N ARG A 101 -22.56 19.13 9.72
CA ARG A 101 -21.77 20.30 9.36
C ARG A 101 -22.24 21.49 10.18
N SER A 102 -21.29 22.26 10.68
CA SER A 102 -21.55 23.55 11.32
C SER A 102 -21.09 24.67 10.40
N LEU A 103 -21.96 25.64 10.16
CA LEU A 103 -21.70 26.82 9.34
C LEU A 103 -22.16 28.06 10.09
N VAL A 104 -21.56 29.20 9.78
CA VAL A 104 -22.02 30.51 10.26
C VAL A 104 -22.87 31.14 9.17
N GLU A 105 -24.10 31.54 9.49
CA GLU A 105 -24.99 32.21 8.54
C GLU A 105 -24.52 33.64 8.28
N GLU A 106 -24.35 34.02 7.00
CA GLU A 106 -23.75 35.31 6.60
C GLU A 106 -24.55 36.54 7.07
N PHE A 107 -25.87 36.43 7.17
CA PHE A 107 -26.73 37.56 7.52
C PHE A 107 -26.89 37.77 9.03
N THR A 108 -26.95 36.69 9.82
CA THR A 108 -27.17 36.76 11.27
C THR A 108 -25.88 36.64 12.07
N GLY A 109 -24.84 36.03 11.50
CA GLY A 109 -23.60 35.70 12.19
C GLY A 109 -23.73 34.54 13.18
N GLU A 110 -24.90 33.89 13.25
CA GLU A 110 -25.16 32.78 14.16
C GLU A 110 -24.72 31.43 13.54
N PRO A 111 -24.20 30.50 14.35
CA PRO A 111 -23.92 29.16 13.89
C PRO A 111 -25.21 28.37 13.70
N PHE A 112 -25.29 27.60 12.63
CA PHE A 112 -26.32 26.58 12.45
C PHE A 112 -25.68 25.25 12.03
N GLU A 113 -26.39 24.17 12.34
CA GLU A 113 -25.98 22.83 11.96
C GLU A 113 -26.96 22.23 10.95
N PHE A 114 -26.43 21.45 10.01
CA PHE A 114 -27.25 20.61 9.14
C PHE A 114 -26.59 19.26 8.93
N ILE A 115 -27.42 18.26 8.63
CA ILE A 115 -26.96 16.91 8.30
C ILE A 115 -26.67 16.88 6.80
N GLU A 116 -25.42 16.67 6.44
CA GLU A 116 -25.02 16.36 5.07
C GLU A 116 -25.10 14.85 4.86
N LEU A 117 -25.89 14.43 3.87
CA LEU A 117 -25.96 13.03 3.44
C LEU A 117 -24.80 12.72 2.48
N LEU A 118 -23.96 11.78 2.86
CA LEU A 118 -22.83 11.29 2.06
C LEU A 118 -23.28 10.12 1.19
N ASN A 119 -24.11 10.40 0.18
CA ASN A 119 -24.72 9.39 -0.69
C ASN A 119 -23.71 8.45 -1.37
N VAL A 120 -22.48 8.91 -1.58
CA VAL A 120 -21.38 8.11 -2.15
C VAL A 120 -21.11 6.86 -1.31
N TYR A 121 -21.29 6.91 0.01
CA TYR A 121 -21.03 5.78 0.91
C TYR A 121 -22.20 4.82 1.10
N ASN A 122 -23.38 5.10 0.53
CA ASN A 122 -24.55 4.22 0.69
C ASN A 122 -24.32 2.83 0.08
N ASP A 123 -23.74 2.79 -1.13
CA ASP A 123 -23.48 1.57 -1.88
C ASP A 123 -21.97 1.36 -2.15
N TYR A 124 -21.11 2.00 -1.34
CA TYR A 124 -19.67 1.92 -1.51
C TYR A 124 -19.15 0.54 -1.11
N VAL A 125 -18.51 -0.15 -2.05
CA VAL A 125 -17.80 -1.40 -1.81
C VAL A 125 -16.30 -1.10 -1.78
N PRO A 126 -15.65 -1.09 -0.60
CA PRO A 126 -14.21 -0.90 -0.52
C PRO A 126 -13.47 -2.13 -1.06
N ASP A 127 -12.24 -1.92 -1.53
CA ASP A 127 -11.27 -3.01 -1.73
C ASP A 127 -11.02 -3.75 -0.40
N ALA A 128 -10.41 -4.94 -0.49
CA ALA A 128 -10.03 -5.68 0.71
C ALA A 128 -9.15 -4.84 1.64
N LYS A 129 -9.56 -4.74 2.91
CA LYS A 129 -8.89 -3.95 3.95
C LYS A 129 -8.17 -4.86 4.94
N PRO A 130 -7.24 -4.34 5.76
CA PRO A 130 -6.55 -5.14 6.78
C PRO A 130 -7.50 -5.91 7.72
N TRP A 131 -8.65 -5.33 8.05
CA TRP A 131 -9.68 -5.95 8.90
C TRP A 131 -10.61 -6.93 8.19
N THR A 132 -10.55 -7.05 6.87
CA THR A 132 -11.39 -7.98 6.09
C THR A 132 -10.64 -9.25 5.68
N VAL A 133 -9.33 -9.35 5.97
CA VAL A 133 -8.48 -10.51 5.60
C VAL A 133 -7.87 -11.17 6.83
N ASP A 134 -7.43 -12.42 6.68
CA ASP A 134 -6.82 -13.18 7.77
C ASP A 134 -5.36 -12.76 8.04
N ALA A 135 -4.80 -13.23 9.16
CA ALA A 135 -3.44 -12.90 9.55
C ALA A 135 -2.37 -13.39 8.55
N SER A 136 -2.64 -14.47 7.80
CA SER A 136 -1.71 -15.00 6.81
C SER A 136 -1.66 -14.11 5.57
N THR A 137 -2.81 -13.63 5.09
CA THR A 137 -2.88 -12.64 4.01
C THR A 137 -2.20 -11.34 4.43
N ARG A 138 -2.40 -10.86 5.67
CA ARG A 138 -1.72 -9.64 6.17
C ARG A 138 -0.20 -9.80 6.21
N ALA A 139 0.30 -10.92 6.73
CA ALA A 139 1.74 -11.18 6.77
C ALA A 139 2.36 -11.24 5.36
N LEU A 140 1.68 -11.88 4.41
CA LEU A 140 2.11 -11.88 3.01
C LEU A 140 2.03 -10.48 2.38
N ALA A 141 1.05 -9.67 2.78
CA ALA A 141 0.93 -8.29 2.35
C ALA A 141 2.10 -7.43 2.84
N ASP A 142 2.66 -7.70 4.02
CA ASP A 142 3.88 -7.02 4.48
C ASP A 142 5.10 -7.37 3.62
N VAL A 143 5.26 -8.65 3.26
CA VAL A 143 6.27 -9.08 2.27
C VAL A 143 6.07 -8.33 0.96
N CYS A 144 4.85 -8.28 0.44
CA CYS A 144 4.51 -7.54 -0.78
C CYS A 144 4.84 -6.04 -0.69
N LEU A 145 4.54 -5.43 0.45
CA LEU A 145 4.83 -4.02 0.71
C LEU A 145 6.34 -3.77 0.74
N LEU A 146 7.11 -4.65 1.37
CA LEU A 146 8.57 -4.59 1.37
C LEU A 146 9.10 -4.66 -0.06
N LEU A 147 8.58 -5.57 -0.88
CA LEU A 147 8.99 -5.67 -2.29
C LEU A 147 8.70 -4.39 -3.06
N PHE A 148 7.50 -3.79 -2.92
CA PHE A 148 7.14 -2.55 -3.60
C PHE A 148 8.02 -1.35 -3.20
N ASN A 149 8.59 -1.37 -2.00
CA ASN A 149 9.44 -0.30 -1.49
C ASN A 149 10.94 -0.57 -1.72
N SER A 150 11.30 -1.70 -2.34
CA SER A 150 12.69 -1.98 -2.65
C SER A 150 13.19 -1.09 -3.79
N ASN A 151 14.50 -0.83 -3.79
CA ASN A 151 15.15 -0.15 -4.90
C ASN A 151 14.92 -0.94 -6.20
N GLU A 152 15.04 -2.26 -6.15
CA GLU A 152 14.84 -3.12 -7.31
C GLU A 152 13.46 -2.92 -7.96
N PHE A 153 12.39 -2.74 -7.19
CA PHE A 153 11.06 -2.42 -7.73
C PHE A 153 10.97 -1.02 -8.33
N MET A 154 11.50 -0.02 -7.62
CA MET A 154 11.38 1.37 -8.03
C MET A 154 12.19 1.70 -9.29
N TYR A 155 13.20 0.89 -9.61
CA TYR A 155 14.09 1.08 -10.75
C TYR A 155 14.02 -0.05 -11.78
N VAL A 156 12.96 -0.87 -11.79
CA VAL A 156 12.67 -1.77 -12.93
C VAL A 156 12.47 -0.88 -14.18
N TYR A 157 13.48 -0.88 -15.07
CA TYR A 157 13.41 -0.27 -16.40
C TYR A 157 12.69 -1.18 -17.40
#